data_AF-A0A925WFC2-F1
#
_entry.id   AF-A0A925WFC2-F1
#
_cell.length_a   1.000
_cell.length_b   1.000
_cell.length_c   1.000
_cell.angle_alpha   90.00
_cell.angle_beta   90.00
_cell.angle_gamma   90.00
#
_symmetry.space_group_name_H-M   'P 1'
#
loop_
_entity.id
_entity.type
_entity.pdbx_description
1 polymer ?
#
loop_
_entity_poly.entity_id
_entity_poly.type
_entity_poly.pdbx_seq_one_letter_code
_entity_poly.pdbx_strand_id
1 'polypeptide(L)'
;MTAIIFLFHVRFRLATGWFEGTLAWLYALVMVSGIFGLAVTRSFPRRLTARGGEVIYEQIPAVRHRLRQQAEAIAFSGATPSKTLAEFYTRRLDAFFAQPRNLWPHLLESRQPLNALVAELEDLRRYLSEPERSDLDQMLALVRQKDTLDYHLALQRTLKLWLFVHLPLTWSLLIFSVVHIALVYAFAGGAK
;
A
#
# COMPACT_ATOMS: atom_id res chain seq x y z
N MET A 1 -26.18 -6.60 5.44
CA MET A 1 -27.28 -7.45 5.93
C MET A 1 -27.12 -7.76 7.43
N THR A 2 -25.92 -8.13 7.91
CA THR A 2 -25.64 -8.35 9.35
C THR A 2 -25.81 -7.11 10.23
N ALA A 3 -25.46 -5.91 9.75
CA ALA A 3 -25.62 -4.65 10.50
C ALA A 3 -27.07 -4.34 10.86
N ILE A 4 -27.99 -4.65 9.95
CA ILE A 4 -29.43 -4.44 10.15
C ILE A 4 -29.97 -5.46 11.16
N ILE A 5 -29.51 -6.71 11.11
CA ILE A 5 -29.87 -7.75 12.07
C ILE A 5 -29.35 -7.38 13.48
N PHE A 6 -28.13 -6.86 13.61
CA PHE A 6 -27.59 -6.37 14.88
C PHE A 6 -28.44 -5.21 15.44
N LEU A 7 -28.77 -4.24 14.59
CA LEU A 7 -29.60 -3.08 14.98
C LEU A 7 -30.99 -3.50 15.46
N PHE A 8 -31.60 -4.49 14.80
CA PHE A 8 -32.89 -5.05 15.18
C PHE A 8 -32.82 -5.92 16.44
N HIS A 9 -31.70 -6.63 16.67
CA HIS A 9 -31.51 -7.43 17.87
C HIS A 9 -31.34 -6.58 19.14
N VAL A 10 -30.71 -5.40 19.02
CA VAL A 10 -30.50 -4.44 20.14
C VAL A 10 -31.79 -3.70 20.55
N ARG A 11 -32.92 -3.88 19.84
CA ARG A 11 -34.23 -3.27 20.15
C ARG A 11 -34.18 -1.76 20.45
N PHE A 12 -33.27 -1.00 19.84
CA PHE A 12 -33.08 0.44 20.10
C PHE A 12 -32.87 0.82 21.59
N ARG A 13 -32.55 -0.14 22.47
CA ARG A 13 -32.16 0.17 23.84
C ARG A 13 -30.64 0.30 23.84
N LEU A 14 -30.16 1.52 24.11
CA LEU A 14 -28.77 1.74 24.50
C LEU A 14 -28.49 0.88 25.73
N ALA A 15 -27.90 -0.28 25.45
CA ALA A 15 -27.18 -1.16 26.35
C ALA A 15 -26.62 -0.40 27.57
N THR A 16 -27.23 -0.59 28.74
CA THR A 16 -26.86 0.13 29.97
C THR A 16 -25.57 -0.43 30.61
N GLY A 17 -24.99 -1.51 30.05
CA GLY A 17 -23.82 -2.21 30.60
C GLY A 17 -22.52 -2.00 29.80
N TRP A 18 -21.39 -1.85 30.51
CA TRP A 18 -20.03 -1.70 29.96
C TRP A 18 -19.67 -2.77 28.91
N PHE A 19 -20.17 -4.00 29.08
CA PHE A 19 -19.82 -5.15 28.26
C PHE A 19 -20.48 -5.09 26.87
N GLU A 20 -21.75 -4.72 26.84
CA GLU A 20 -22.52 -4.56 25.60
C GLU A 20 -21.98 -3.39 24.76
N GLY A 21 -21.57 -2.29 25.40
CA GLY A 21 -20.91 -1.18 24.73
C GLY A 21 -19.58 -1.59 24.07
N THR A 22 -18.78 -2.42 24.75
CA THR A 22 -17.53 -2.96 24.21
C THR A 22 -17.77 -3.86 23.01
N LEU A 23 -18.79 -4.73 23.08
CA LEU A 23 -19.18 -5.61 21.97
C LEU A 23 -19.64 -4.80 20.73
N ALA A 24 -20.45 -3.76 20.94
CA ALA A 24 -20.90 -2.88 19.87
C ALA A 24 -19.73 -2.12 19.22
N TRP A 25 -18.77 -1.65 20.01
CA TRP A 25 -17.56 -1.00 19.50
C TRP A 25 -16.68 -1.95 18.69
N LEU A 26 -16.45 -3.17 19.19
CA LEU A 26 -15.72 -4.21 18.46
C LEU A 26 -16.41 -4.55 17.14
N TYR A 27 -17.74 -4.67 17.15
CA TYR A 27 -18.53 -4.91 15.95
C TYR A 27 -18.36 -3.78 14.93
N ALA A 28 -18.47 -2.52 15.36
CA ALA A 28 -18.28 -1.36 14.50
C ALA A 28 -16.88 -1.32 13.88
N LEU A 29 -15.83 -1.57 14.68
CA LEU A 29 -14.45 -1.63 14.20
C LEU A 29 -14.25 -2.75 13.17
N VAL A 30 -14.76 -3.96 13.43
CA VAL A 30 -14.69 -5.07 12.47
C VAL A 30 -15.43 -4.73 11.19
N MET A 31 -16.60 -4.10 11.29
CA MET A 31 -17.41 -3.71 10.13
C MET A 31 -16.68 -2.68 9.26
N VAL A 32 -16.18 -1.59 9.86
CA VAL A 32 -15.41 -0.55 9.16
C VAL A 32 -14.16 -1.16 8.53
N SER A 33 -13.44 -2.01 9.27
CA SER A 33 -12.26 -2.71 8.77
C SER A 33 -12.59 -3.65 7.60
N GLY A 34 -13.73 -4.34 7.63
CA GLY A 34 -14.19 -5.20 6.52
C GLY A 34 -14.56 -4.40 5.26
N ILE A 35 -15.24 -3.26 5.41
CA ILE A 35 -15.56 -2.34 4.29
C ILE A 35 -14.26 -1.82 3.67
N PHE A 36 -13.30 -1.41 4.50
CA PHE A 36 -11.99 -0.97 4.04
C PHE A 36 -11.28 -2.08 3.25
N GLY A 37 -11.27 -3.31 3.77
CA GLY A 37 -10.73 -4.47 3.07
C GLY A 37 -11.35 -4.66 1.69
N LEU A 38 -12.69 -4.68 1.60
CA LEU A 38 -13.40 -4.81 0.33
C LEU A 38 -13.07 -3.70 -0.67
N ALA A 39 -12.98 -2.45 -0.20
CA ALA A 39 -12.59 -1.33 -1.05
C ALA A 39 -11.18 -1.52 -1.62
N VAL A 40 -10.21 -1.92 -0.79
CA VAL A 40 -8.83 -2.19 -1.21
C VAL A 40 -8.80 -3.35 -2.21
N THR A 41 -9.39 -4.50 -1.90
CA THR A 41 -9.35 -5.70 -2.76
C THR A 41 -10.05 -5.48 -4.10
N ARG A 42 -11.13 -4.68 -4.14
CA ARG A 42 -11.84 -4.38 -5.39
C ARG A 42 -11.10 -3.35 -6.26
N SER A 43 -10.30 -2.47 -5.65
CA SER A 43 -9.46 -1.51 -6.37
C SER A 43 -8.18 -2.14 -6.96
N PHE A 44 -7.69 -3.22 -6.34
CA PHE A 44 -6.44 -3.91 -6.68
C PHE A 44 -6.39 -4.42 -8.15
N PRO A 45 -7.31 -5.28 -8.63
CA PRO A 45 -7.19 -5.89 -9.97
C PRO A 45 -7.31 -4.86 -11.10
N ARG A 46 -8.11 -3.80 -10.92
CA ARG A 46 -8.23 -2.68 -11.88
C ARG A 46 -6.94 -1.88 -12.00
N ARG A 47 -6.18 -1.78 -10.91
CA ARG A 47 -4.96 -0.96 -10.85
C ARG A 47 -3.73 -1.69 -11.38
N LEU A 48 -3.66 -3.02 -11.22
CA LEU A 48 -2.57 -3.83 -11.80
C LEU A 48 -2.69 -4.00 -13.32
N THR A 49 -3.91 -4.22 -13.83
CA THR A 49 -4.12 -4.34 -15.29
C THR A 49 -3.77 -3.06 -16.04
N ALA A 50 -3.88 -1.89 -15.39
CA ALA A 50 -3.55 -0.60 -15.99
C ALA A 50 -2.04 -0.26 -16.02
N ARG A 51 -1.19 -0.92 -15.20
CA ARG A 51 0.24 -0.54 -15.05
C ARG A 51 1.27 -1.62 -15.38
N GLY A 52 0.84 -2.78 -15.84
CA GLY A 52 1.72 -3.78 -16.45
C GLY A 52 2.26 -4.83 -15.47
N GLY A 53 1.58 -5.98 -15.44
CA GLY A 53 2.11 -7.25 -14.96
C GLY A 53 2.24 -7.41 -13.43
N GLU A 54 1.89 -8.59 -12.93
CA GLU A 54 2.13 -8.96 -11.52
C GLU A 54 3.61 -9.26 -11.30
N VAL A 55 4.31 -8.38 -10.58
CA VAL A 55 5.66 -8.66 -10.06
C VAL A 55 5.52 -9.40 -8.73
N ILE A 56 6.17 -10.57 -8.63
CA ILE A 56 6.18 -11.42 -7.43
C ILE A 56 6.86 -10.69 -6.27
N TYR A 57 6.20 -10.61 -5.11
CA TYR A 57 6.62 -9.81 -3.95
C TYR A 57 8.03 -10.16 -3.46
N GLU A 58 8.38 -11.44 -3.53
CA GLU A 58 9.66 -11.98 -3.06
C GLU A 58 10.85 -11.52 -3.92
N GLN A 59 10.61 -11.15 -5.18
CA GLN A 59 11.66 -10.71 -6.10
C GLN A 59 11.90 -9.20 -6.06
N ILE A 60 11.00 -8.42 -5.45
CA ILE A 60 11.08 -6.96 -5.35
C ILE A 60 12.45 -6.45 -4.88
N PRO A 61 13.07 -6.97 -3.79
CA PRO A 61 14.39 -6.48 -3.38
C PRO A 61 15.47 -6.78 -4.42
N ALA A 62 15.45 -7.97 -5.04
CA ALA A 62 16.42 -8.35 -6.06
C ALA A 62 16.27 -7.51 -7.34
N VAL A 63 15.03 -7.27 -7.79
CA VAL A 63 14.72 -6.42 -8.95
C VAL A 63 15.14 -4.97 -8.68
N ARG A 64 14.89 -4.44 -7.47
CA ARG A 64 15.34 -3.10 -7.09
C ARG A 64 16.85 -2.97 -7.12
N HIS A 65 17.59 -3.97 -6.62
CA HIS A 65 19.05 -3.97 -6.68
C HIS A 65 19.56 -3.98 -8.12
N ARG A 66 18.94 -4.78 -9.01
CA ARG A 66 19.27 -4.77 -10.45
C ARG A 66 18.99 -3.41 -11.10
N LEU A 67 17.84 -2.80 -10.82
CA LEU A 67 17.50 -1.47 -11.35
C LEU A 67 18.49 -0.40 -10.89
N ARG A 68 18.92 -0.45 -9.62
CA ARG A 68 19.95 0.44 -9.10
C ARG A 68 21.28 0.25 -9.84
N GLN A 69 21.73 -0.99 -9.99
CA GLN A 69 22.98 -1.30 -10.69
C GLN A 69 22.95 -0.85 -12.15
N GLN A 70 21.82 -1.04 -12.84
CA GLN A 70 21.64 -0.55 -14.22
C GLN A 70 21.67 0.97 -14.28
N ALA A 71 21.04 1.66 -13.34
CA ALA A 71 21.05 3.12 -13.29
C ALA A 71 22.46 3.68 -12.95
N GLU A 72 23.21 3.03 -12.05
CA GLU A 72 24.62 3.36 -11.78
C GLU A 72 25.49 3.12 -13.03
N ALA A 73 25.29 2.00 -13.73
CA ALA A 73 26.02 1.70 -14.96
C ALA A 73 25.77 2.75 -16.06
N ILE A 74 24.52 3.22 -16.22
CA ILE A 74 24.19 4.28 -17.17
C ILE A 74 24.79 5.63 -16.72
N ALA A 75 24.74 5.95 -15.43
CA ALA A 75 25.26 7.21 -14.90
C ALA A 75 26.78 7.34 -14.96
N PHE A 76 27.52 6.25 -14.71
CA PHE A 76 28.99 6.29 -14.55
C PHE A 76 29.77 5.60 -15.67
N SER A 77 29.15 4.68 -16.41
CA SER A 77 29.79 3.88 -17.47
C SER A 77 29.01 3.90 -18.79
N GLY A 78 28.13 4.88 -18.98
CA GLY A 78 27.42 5.10 -20.24
C GLY A 78 28.37 5.35 -21.42
N ALA A 79 27.82 5.33 -22.64
CA ALA A 79 28.61 5.48 -23.87
C ALA A 79 29.34 6.84 -23.94
N THR A 80 28.88 7.83 -23.16
CA THR A 80 29.56 9.12 -22.97
C THR A 80 29.38 9.55 -21.51
N PRO A 81 30.46 9.67 -20.71
CA PRO A 81 30.34 10.03 -19.30
C PRO A 81 29.89 11.48 -19.15
N SER A 82 28.59 11.68 -18.97
CA SER A 82 27.99 13.00 -18.74
C SER A 82 28.09 13.37 -17.27
N LYS A 83 28.92 14.37 -16.93
CA LYS A 83 29.00 14.90 -15.55
C LYS A 83 27.62 15.32 -15.03
N THR A 84 26.78 15.88 -15.90
CA THR A 84 25.44 16.37 -15.57
C THR A 84 24.51 15.24 -15.12
N LEU A 85 24.53 14.09 -15.82
CA LEU A 85 23.72 12.92 -15.48
C LEU A 85 24.22 12.23 -14.21
N ALA A 86 25.55 12.12 -14.05
CA ALA A 86 26.17 11.56 -12.85
C ALA A 86 25.91 12.39 -11.59
N GLU A 87 25.95 13.73 -11.70
CA GLU A 87 25.65 14.66 -10.60
C GLU A 87 24.17 14.62 -10.21
N PHE A 88 23.27 14.59 -11.20
CA PHE A 88 21.84 14.40 -10.94
C PHE A 88 21.56 13.06 -10.27
N TYR A 89 22.27 12.00 -10.70
CA TYR A 89 22.16 10.68 -10.09
C TYR A 89 22.51 10.71 -8.60
N THR A 90 23.69 11.24 -8.25
CA THR A 90 24.14 11.29 -6.85
C THR A 90 23.30 12.20 -5.97
N ARG A 91 22.80 13.33 -6.49
CA ARG A 91 21.96 14.25 -5.71
C ARG A 91 20.53 13.76 -5.48
N ARG A 92 19.89 13.17 -6.50
CA ARG A 92 18.44 12.94 -6.51
C ARG A 92 18.08 11.45 -6.64
N LEU A 93 18.76 10.71 -7.51
CA LEU A 93 18.41 9.33 -7.83
C LEU A 93 18.96 8.31 -6.83
N ASP A 94 20.15 8.50 -6.26
CA ASP A 94 20.71 7.56 -5.27
C ASP A 94 19.76 7.43 -4.07
N ALA A 95 19.30 8.54 -3.51
CA ALA A 95 18.31 8.55 -2.43
C ALA A 95 16.95 7.95 -2.86
N PHE A 96 16.56 8.10 -4.13
CA PHE A 96 15.34 7.50 -4.67
C PHE A 96 15.48 5.98 -4.77
N PHE A 97 16.57 5.46 -5.35
CA PHE A 97 16.84 4.03 -5.51
C PHE A 97 17.19 3.30 -4.20
N ALA A 98 17.80 4.00 -3.24
CA ALA A 98 18.25 3.42 -1.97
C ALA A 98 17.09 3.01 -1.03
N GLN A 99 15.99 3.78 -1.00
CA GLN A 99 14.90 3.55 -0.04
C GLN A 99 13.52 3.58 -0.73
N PRO A 100 12.59 2.67 -0.38
CA PRO A 100 11.21 2.77 -0.82
C PRO A 100 10.57 3.99 -0.15
N ARG A 101 10.46 5.09 -0.89
CA ARG A 101 9.77 6.31 -0.45
C ARG A 101 8.34 6.32 -0.98
N ASN A 102 7.49 7.14 -0.35
CA ASN A 102 6.14 7.45 -0.82
C ASN A 102 5.07 6.34 -0.69
N LEU A 103 5.11 5.46 0.32
CA LEU A 103 4.02 4.50 0.57
C LEU A 103 2.64 5.17 0.62
N TRP A 104 2.51 6.31 1.31
CA TRP A 104 1.27 7.07 1.43
C TRP A 104 0.81 7.73 0.11
N PRO A 105 1.66 8.48 -0.64
CA PRO A 105 1.31 8.99 -1.96
C PRO A 105 0.89 7.90 -2.96
N HIS A 106 1.54 6.73 -2.94
CA HIS A 106 1.18 5.61 -3.82
C HIS A 106 -0.19 5.02 -3.44
N LEU A 107 -0.53 4.97 -2.15
CA LEU A 107 -1.86 4.57 -1.71
C LEU A 107 -2.94 5.56 -2.17
N LEU A 108 -2.62 6.86 -2.17
CA LEU A 108 -3.45 7.94 -2.67
C LEU A 108 -3.39 8.14 -4.21
N GLU A 109 -2.71 7.25 -4.94
CA GLU A 109 -2.55 7.32 -6.40
C GLU A 109 -1.85 8.59 -6.93
N SER A 110 -1.16 9.32 -6.07
CA SER A 110 -0.51 10.56 -6.47
C SER A 110 0.65 10.26 -7.41
N ARG A 111 0.48 10.64 -8.69
CA ARG A 111 1.53 10.60 -9.72
C ARG A 111 2.42 11.83 -9.69
N GLN A 112 2.11 12.83 -8.86
CA GLN A 112 2.88 14.07 -8.79
C GLN A 112 4.37 13.89 -8.48
N PRO A 113 4.80 13.04 -7.52
CA PRO A 113 6.23 12.91 -7.23
C PRO A 113 7.00 12.27 -8.40
N LEU A 114 6.39 11.29 -9.10
CA LEU A 114 6.98 10.71 -10.30
C LEU A 114 7.04 11.73 -11.43
N ASN A 115 5.93 12.41 -11.70
CA ASN A 115 5.85 13.39 -12.79
C ASN A 115 6.81 14.55 -12.59
N ALA A 116 6.99 15.02 -11.35
CA ALA A 116 7.98 16.04 -11.02
C ALA A 116 9.41 15.55 -11.30
N LEU A 117 9.73 14.32 -10.88
CA LEU A 117 11.05 13.74 -11.08
C LEU A 117 11.34 13.47 -12.57
N VAL A 118 10.36 12.97 -13.32
CA VAL A 118 10.44 12.81 -14.78
C VAL A 118 10.62 14.16 -15.47
N ALA A 119 9.87 15.19 -15.07
CA ALA A 119 10.00 16.53 -15.63
C ALA A 119 11.38 17.14 -15.36
N GLU A 120 11.95 16.95 -14.16
CA GLU A 120 13.33 17.37 -13.85
C GLU A 120 14.36 16.64 -14.74
N LEU A 121 14.21 15.33 -14.94
CA LEU A 121 15.08 14.56 -15.85
C LEU A 121 14.94 15.02 -17.31
N GLU A 122 13.72 15.33 -17.74
CA GLU A 122 13.42 15.74 -19.12
C GLU A 122 13.90 17.17 -19.42
N ASP A 123 14.01 18.02 -18.40
CA ASP A 123 14.66 19.34 -18.49
C ASP A 123 16.15 19.21 -18.86
N LEU A 124 16.83 18.18 -18.33
CA LEU A 124 18.24 17.90 -18.65
C LEU A 124 18.45 17.52 -20.12
N ARG A 125 17.43 16.99 -20.81
CA ARG A 125 17.51 16.57 -22.23
C ARG A 125 18.04 17.68 -23.14
N ARG A 126 17.76 18.94 -22.81
CA ARG A 126 18.18 20.12 -23.59
C ARG A 126 19.69 20.35 -23.55
N TYR A 127 20.36 19.86 -22.51
CA TYR A 127 21.79 20.05 -22.26
C TYR A 127 22.63 18.83 -22.64
N LEU A 128 21.98 17.75 -23.12
CA LEU A 128 22.63 16.50 -23.48
C LEU A 128 22.78 16.36 -25.00
N SER A 129 23.93 15.81 -25.41
CA SER A 129 24.23 15.39 -26.78
C SER A 129 23.41 14.16 -27.19
N GLU A 130 23.32 13.88 -28.49
CA GLU A 130 22.57 12.71 -29.03
C GLU A 130 22.88 11.37 -28.33
N PRO A 131 24.16 10.97 -28.10
CA PRO A 131 24.43 9.73 -27.37
C PRO A 131 24.01 9.77 -25.90
N GLU A 132 24.15 10.91 -25.23
CA GLU A 132 23.72 11.07 -23.82
C GLU A 132 22.18 11.08 -23.67
N ARG A 133 21.43 11.46 -24.71
CA ARG A 133 19.96 11.37 -24.71
C ARG A 133 19.47 9.93 -24.69
N SER A 134 20.18 9.01 -25.33
CA SER A 134 19.86 7.57 -25.26
C SER A 134 20.01 7.04 -23.83
N ASP A 135 21.07 7.46 -23.14
CA ASP A 135 21.31 7.10 -21.74
C ASP A 135 20.24 7.71 -20.81
N LEU A 136 19.79 8.94 -21.09
CA LEU A 136 18.66 9.57 -20.39
C LEU A 136 17.35 8.81 -20.59
N ASP A 137 17.02 8.42 -21.82
CA ASP A 137 15.77 7.70 -22.14
C ASP A 137 15.74 6.33 -21.44
N GLN A 138 16.90 5.64 -21.33
CA GLN A 138 17.03 4.42 -20.54
C GLN A 138 16.86 4.68 -19.02
N MET A 139 17.45 5.75 -18.49
CA MET A 139 17.28 6.16 -17.10
C MET A 139 15.82 6.43 -16.76
N LEU A 140 15.09 7.12 -17.65
CA LEU A 140 13.66 7.39 -17.51
C LEU A 140 12.84 6.10 -17.46
N ALA A 141 13.19 5.10 -18.28
CA ALA A 141 12.54 3.79 -18.25
C ALA A 141 12.76 3.08 -16.90
N LEU A 142 13.99 3.10 -16.36
CA LEU A 142 14.31 2.52 -15.06
C LEU A 142 13.56 3.19 -13.90
N VAL A 143 13.45 4.52 -13.93
CA VAL A 143 12.69 5.30 -12.93
C VAL A 143 11.22 4.91 -12.95
N ARG A 144 10.59 4.82 -14.14
CA ARG A 144 9.19 4.39 -14.28
C ARG A 144 8.99 2.96 -13.81
N GLN A 145 9.92 2.05 -14.13
CA GLN A 145 9.86 0.66 -13.70
C GLN A 145 9.95 0.53 -12.17
N LYS A 146 10.81 1.33 -11.53
CA LYS A 146 10.90 1.41 -10.08
C LYS A 146 9.62 1.94 -9.43
N ASP A 147 9.00 2.99 -9.98
CA ASP A 147 7.72 3.52 -9.45
C ASP A 147 6.62 2.46 -9.45
N THR A 148 6.47 1.72 -10.56
CA THR A 148 5.53 0.59 -10.64
C THR A 148 5.84 -0.45 -9.57
N LEU A 149 7.10 -0.82 -9.38
CA LEU A 149 7.53 -1.78 -8.35
C LEU A 149 7.25 -1.29 -6.92
N ASP A 150 7.53 -0.02 -6.61
CA ASP A 150 7.25 0.59 -5.31
C ASP A 150 5.73 0.70 -5.07
N TYR A 151 4.92 0.91 -6.12
CA TYR A 151 3.47 0.87 -6.07
C TYR A 151 2.93 -0.53 -5.71
N HIS A 152 3.42 -1.60 -6.35
CA HIS A 152 3.04 -2.98 -6.01
C HIS A 152 3.40 -3.33 -4.57
N LEU A 153 4.61 -2.94 -4.14
CA LEU A 153 5.07 -3.15 -2.77
C LEU A 153 4.17 -2.47 -1.75
N ALA A 154 3.81 -1.20 -1.98
CA ALA A 154 2.94 -0.44 -1.09
C ALA A 154 1.59 -1.13 -0.92
N LEU A 155 1.00 -1.59 -2.03
CA LEU A 155 -0.32 -2.18 -2.03
C LEU A 155 -0.34 -3.59 -1.40
N GLN A 156 0.65 -4.43 -1.72
CA GLN A 156 0.79 -5.76 -1.10
C GLN A 156 1.07 -5.65 0.40
N ARG A 157 1.87 -4.67 0.84
CA ARG A 157 2.09 -4.38 2.27
C ARG A 157 0.80 -3.95 2.97
N THR A 158 0.03 -3.05 2.36
CA THR A 158 -1.26 -2.61 2.93
C THR A 158 -2.24 -3.76 3.09
N LEU A 159 -2.33 -4.67 2.10
CA LEU A 159 -3.17 -5.86 2.21
C LEU A 159 -2.72 -6.79 3.35
N LYS A 160 -1.41 -7.08 3.44
CA LYS A 160 -0.86 -7.92 4.51
C LYS A 160 -1.07 -7.30 5.88
N LEU A 161 -0.84 -5.98 6.01
CA LEU A 161 -1.05 -5.24 7.26
C LEU A 161 -2.53 -5.18 7.64
N TRP A 162 -3.41 -4.95 6.68
CA TRP A 162 -4.86 -4.96 6.91
C TRP A 162 -5.32 -6.33 7.42
N LEU A 163 -4.92 -7.42 6.77
CA LEU A 163 -5.27 -8.77 7.20
C LEU A 163 -4.76 -9.04 8.63
N PHE A 164 -3.53 -8.62 8.93
CA PHE A 164 -2.93 -8.75 10.25
C PHE A 164 -3.69 -7.98 11.35
N VAL A 165 -4.31 -6.85 11.04
CA VAL A 165 -5.11 -6.06 12.00
C VAL A 165 -6.56 -6.57 12.06
N HIS A 166 -7.15 -6.92 10.93
CA HIS A 166 -8.54 -7.37 10.85
C HIS A 166 -8.74 -8.73 11.53
N LEU A 167 -7.79 -9.65 11.38
CA LEU A 167 -7.87 -10.99 11.95
C LEU A 167 -7.98 -11.00 13.49
N PRO A 168 -7.07 -10.41 14.28
CA PRO A 168 -7.20 -10.41 15.74
C PRO A 168 -8.47 -9.69 16.22
N LEU A 169 -8.94 -8.72 15.46
CA LEU A 169 -10.16 -7.98 15.76
C LEU A 169 -11.42 -8.86 15.59
N THR A 170 -11.48 -9.68 14.53
CA THR A 170 -12.59 -10.64 14.34
C THR A 170 -12.56 -11.75 15.39
N TRP A 171 -11.38 -12.24 15.77
CA TRP A 171 -11.24 -13.20 16.87
C TRP A 171 -11.72 -12.63 18.21
N SER A 172 -11.36 -11.38 18.49
CA SER A 172 -11.79 -10.68 19.70
C SER A 172 -13.32 -10.55 19.74
N LEU A 173 -13.93 -10.13 18.62
CA LEU A 173 -15.39 -10.05 18.50
C LEU A 173 -16.05 -11.42 18.67
N LEU A 174 -15.49 -12.49 18.10
CA LEU A 174 -16.02 -13.84 18.19
C LEU A 174 -16.02 -14.34 19.64
N ILE A 175 -14.89 -14.21 20.35
CA ILE A 175 -14.77 -14.60 21.76
C ILE A 175 -15.77 -13.83 22.62
N PHE A 176 -15.83 -12.51 22.48
CA PHE A 176 -16.78 -11.68 23.23
C PHE A 176 -18.23 -12.03 22.91
N SER A 177 -18.55 -12.40 21.67
CA SER A 177 -19.89 -12.84 21.28
C SER A 177 -20.27 -14.16 21.96
N VAL A 178 -19.34 -15.11 22.06
CA VAL A 178 -19.58 -16.38 22.79
C VAL A 178 -19.78 -16.11 24.28
N VAL A 179 -18.94 -15.28 24.89
CA VAL A 179 -19.08 -14.88 26.30
C VAL A 179 -20.42 -14.17 26.54
N HIS A 180 -20.84 -13.31 25.61
CA HIS A 180 -22.14 -12.64 25.66
C HIS A 180 -23.30 -13.64 25.71
N ILE A 181 -23.30 -14.61 24.78
CA ILE A 181 -24.33 -15.66 24.74
C ILE A 181 -24.33 -16.44 26.05
N ALA A 182 -23.16 -16.87 26.54
CA ALA A 182 -23.06 -17.61 27.80
C ALA A 182 -23.60 -16.81 29.00
N LEU A 183 -23.27 -15.52 29.11
CA LEU A 183 -23.79 -14.63 30.15
C LEU A 183 -25.31 -14.52 30.08
N VAL A 184 -25.87 -14.27 28.90
CA VAL A 184 -27.32 -14.18 28.71
C VAL A 184 -28.00 -15.48 29.11
N TYR A 185 -27.48 -16.65 28.70
CA TYR A 185 -28.05 -17.95 29.09
C TYR A 185 -27.91 -18.24 30.59
N ALA A 186 -26.78 -17.90 31.21
CA ALA A 186 -26.55 -18.14 32.64
C ALA A 186 -27.48 -17.27 33.52
N PHE A 187 -27.60 -15.98 33.19
CA PHE A 187 -28.43 -15.05 33.96
C PHE A 187 -29.92 -15.12 33.60
N ALA A 188 -30.30 -15.48 32.37
CA ALA A 188 -31.69 -15.74 32.00
C ALA A 188 -32.17 -17.13 32.46
N GLY A 189 -31.26 -18.11 32.56
CA GLY A 189 -31.55 -19.46 33.06
C GLY A 189 -31.69 -19.56 34.58
N GLY A 190 -31.03 -18.67 35.33
CA GLY A 190 -31.14 -18.58 36.80
C GLY A 190 -32.41 -17.89 37.32
N ALA A 191 -33.28 -17.40 36.43
CA ALA A 191 -34.55 -16.76 36.78
C ALA A 191 -35.75 -17.72 36.75
N LYS A 192 -35.51 -19.04 36.86
CA LYS A 192 -36.54 -20.06 37.03
C LYS A 192 -36.39 -20.79 38.35
#